data_AF-A0A7W1SSS7-F1
#
_entry.id   AF-A0A7W1SSS7-F1
#
_cell.length_a   1.000
_cell.length_b   1.000
_cell.length_c   1.000
_cell.angle_alpha   90.00
_cell.angle_beta   90.00
_cell.angle_gamma   90.00
#
_symmetry.space_group_name_H-M   'P 1'
#
loop_
_entity.id
_entity.type
_entity.pdbx_description
1 polymer ?
#
loop_
_entity_poly.entity_id
_entity_poly.type
_entity_poly.pdbx_seq_one_letter_code
_entity_poly.pdbx_strand_id
1 'polypeptide(L)'
;MTVLERAPRVLELLRTPRRVLPVTVPLLALAVAGVVVHTGGRHIDLEVYRFGVQAWLSGGDMYGTLPATSDHITLPFIYPPFAALVLLPLSVVPWSVAWIALLALSTAALGLTFFVVARTLWPSGGKGGALSVASIALPLALLVQPGKAVDFSRPAPLIPAFALEP
;
A
#
# COMPACT_ATOMS: atom_id res chain seq x y z
N MET A 1 -19.27 15.07 -31.89
CA MET A 1 -18.50 13.87 -31.49
C MET A 1 -19.26 13.16 -30.37
N THR A 2 -19.93 12.07 -30.71
CA THR A 2 -20.77 11.29 -29.78
C THR A 2 -19.93 10.31 -28.95
N VAL A 3 -20.46 9.83 -27.82
CA VAL A 3 -19.77 8.90 -26.90
C VAL A 3 -19.29 7.62 -27.60
N LEU A 4 -20.06 7.15 -28.59
CA LEU A 4 -19.77 5.95 -29.38
C LEU A 4 -18.48 6.07 -30.22
N GLU A 5 -18.09 7.28 -30.64
CA GLU A 5 -16.86 7.50 -31.41
C GLU A 5 -15.59 7.58 -30.53
N ARG A 6 -15.74 7.89 -29.23
CA ARG A 6 -14.61 8.08 -28.31
C ARG A 6 -14.04 6.77 -27.78
N ALA A 7 -14.90 5.79 -27.51
CA ALA A 7 -14.51 4.49 -26.94
C ALA A 7 -13.40 3.77 -27.74
N PRO A 8 -13.48 3.58 -29.07
CA PRO A 8 -12.43 2.90 -29.82
C PRO A 8 -11.09 3.66 -29.78
N ARG A 9 -11.11 4.99 -29.86
CA ARG A 9 -9.89 5.83 -29.80
C ARG A 9 -9.19 5.74 -28.45
N VAL A 10 -9.94 5.72 -27.34
CA VAL A 10 -9.37 5.57 -25.99
C VAL A 10 -8.74 4.19 -25.81
N LEU A 11 -9.41 3.13 -26.27
CA LEU A 11 -8.88 1.78 -26.20
C LEU A 11 -7.61 1.61 -27.05
N GLU A 12 -7.55 2.25 -28.22
CA GLU A 12 -6.32 2.31 -29.03
C GLU A 12 -5.18 3.03 -28.32
N LEU A 13 -5.45 4.19 -27.70
CA LEU A 13 -4.45 4.92 -26.92
C LEU A 13 -3.91 4.04 -25.78
N LEU A 14 -4.79 3.40 -25.01
CA LEU A 14 -4.40 2.52 -23.91
C LEU A 14 -3.56 1.33 -24.39
N ARG A 15 -3.80 0.80 -25.59
CA ARG A 15 -2.95 -0.25 -26.19
C ARG A 15 -1.54 0.23 -26.55
N THR A 16 -1.26 1.53 -26.49
CA THR A 16 0.03 2.13 -26.84
C THR A 16 0.77 2.72 -25.61
N PRO A 17 1.47 1.89 -24.79
CA PRO A 17 2.18 2.37 -23.60
C PRO A 17 3.12 3.55 -23.85
N ARG A 18 3.76 3.61 -25.02
CA ARG A 18 4.66 4.71 -25.40
C ARG A 18 3.99 6.09 -25.37
N ARG A 19 2.65 6.16 -25.50
CA ARG A 19 1.88 7.41 -25.40
C ARG A 19 1.38 7.68 -23.98
N VAL A 20 1.27 6.66 -23.14
CA VAL A 20 0.70 6.75 -21.78
C VAL A 20 1.79 6.94 -20.73
N LEU A 21 2.86 6.14 -20.79
CA LEU A 21 3.94 6.13 -19.81
C LEU A 21 4.63 7.49 -19.60
N PRO A 22 4.88 8.33 -20.62
CA PRO A 22 5.48 9.64 -20.42
C PRO A 22 4.69 10.55 -19.48
N VAL A 23 3.38 10.34 -19.35
CA VAL A 23 2.51 11.10 -18.44
C VAL A 23 2.39 10.40 -17.10
N THR A 24 2.18 9.08 -17.09
CA THR A 24 1.90 8.36 -15.86
C THR A 24 3.13 8.13 -14.99
N VAL A 25 4.33 8.01 -15.56
CA VAL A 25 5.56 7.81 -14.79
C VAL A 25 5.90 9.05 -13.94
N PRO A 26 5.90 10.29 -14.47
CA PRO A 26 6.06 11.48 -13.64
C PRO A 26 4.96 11.60 -12.59
N LEU A 27 3.70 11.28 -12.93
CA LEU A 27 2.60 11.31 -11.98
C LEU A 27 2.82 10.32 -10.83
N LEU A 28 3.31 9.11 -11.12
CA LEU A 28 3.68 8.13 -10.11
C LEU A 28 4.81 8.63 -9.21
N ALA A 29 5.85 9.24 -9.79
CA ALA A 29 6.94 9.82 -9.01
C ALA A 29 6.43 10.92 -8.06
N LEU A 30 5.54 11.80 -8.54
CA LEU A 30 4.90 12.83 -7.72
C LEU A 30 4.02 12.23 -6.62
N ALA A 31 3.22 11.21 -6.92
CA ALA A 31 2.39 10.54 -5.94
C ALA A 31 3.24 9.87 -4.84
N VAL A 32 4.30 9.15 -5.22
CA VAL A 32 5.24 8.53 -4.27
C VAL A 32 5.94 9.60 -3.43
N ALA A 33 6.40 10.69 -4.04
CA ALA A 33 6.99 11.81 -3.31
C ALA A 33 5.99 12.43 -2.32
N GLY A 34 4.72 12.59 -2.72
CA GLY A 34 3.65 13.04 -1.86
C GLY A 34 3.44 12.12 -0.65
N VAL A 35 3.42 10.81 -0.86
CA VAL A 35 3.35 9.81 0.23
C VAL A 35 4.54 9.93 1.18
N VAL A 36 5.76 10.05 0.65
CA VAL A 36 6.98 10.20 1.47
C VAL A 36 6.94 11.50 2.29
N VAL A 37 6.55 12.62 1.69
CA VAL A 37 6.45 13.91 2.39
C VAL A 37 5.34 13.88 3.45
N HIS A 38 4.19 13.30 3.12
CA HIS A 38 3.04 13.24 4.03
C HIS A 38 3.32 12.36 5.26
N THR A 39 3.95 11.21 5.05
CA THR A 39 4.29 10.28 6.15
C THR A 39 5.53 10.71 6.91
N GLY A 40 6.44 11.46 6.30
CA GLY A 40 7.74 11.80 6.91
C GLY A 40 8.58 10.56 7.24
N GLY A 41 8.32 9.43 6.57
CA GLY A 41 8.93 8.13 6.89
C GLY A 41 8.44 7.50 8.20
N ARG A 42 7.30 7.96 8.76
CA ARG A 42 6.62 7.33 9.89
C ARG A 42 5.69 6.23 9.39
N HIS A 43 5.82 5.05 9.96
CA HIS A 43 5.05 3.87 9.58
C HIS A 43 4.71 3.07 10.84
N ILE A 44 3.61 3.42 11.49
CA ILE A 44 3.24 2.89 12.81
C ILE A 44 3.22 1.35 12.83
N ASP A 45 2.67 0.71 11.80
CA ASP A 45 2.64 -0.75 11.69
C ASP A 45 4.04 -1.34 11.61
N LEU A 46 4.93 -0.74 10.82
CA LEU A 46 6.32 -1.19 10.70
C LEU A 46 7.07 -1.02 12.02
N GLU A 47 6.82 0.04 12.80
CA GLU A 47 7.39 0.18 14.14
C GLU A 47 7.00 -1.00 15.04
N VAL A 48 5.71 -1.32 15.10
CA VAL A 48 5.19 -2.44 15.91
C VAL A 48 5.79 -3.78 15.47
N TYR A 49 5.91 -4.00 14.17
CA TYR A 49 6.54 -5.21 13.62
C TYR A 49 7.98 -5.34 14.09
N ARG A 50 8.73 -4.24 14.04
CA ARG A 50 10.13 -4.21 14.48
C ARG A 50 10.26 -4.38 15.98
N PHE A 51 9.42 -3.74 16.78
CA PHE A 51 9.44 -3.87 18.23
C PHE A 51 9.19 -5.31 18.67
N GLY A 52 8.18 -5.98 18.11
CA GLY A 52 7.91 -7.38 18.43
C GLY A 52 9.09 -8.29 18.08
N VAL A 53 9.63 -8.16 16.86
CA VAL A 53 10.79 -8.96 16.44
C VAL A 53 12.03 -8.66 17.28
N GLN A 54 12.32 -7.40 17.60
CA GLN A 54 13.47 -7.01 18.42
C GLN A 54 13.34 -7.48 19.87
N ALA A 55 12.13 -7.48 20.43
CA ALA A 55 11.85 -8.08 21.73
C ALA A 55 12.16 -9.58 21.71
N TRP A 56 11.69 -10.30 20.68
CA TRP A 56 12.00 -11.72 20.51
C TRP A 56 13.51 -11.98 20.36
N LEU A 57 14.21 -11.22 19.51
CA LEU A 57 15.66 -11.36 19.29
C LEU A 57 16.50 -11.08 20.55
N SER A 58 15.98 -10.25 21.46
CA SER A 58 16.64 -9.97 22.75
C SER A 58 16.26 -10.97 23.86
N GLY A 59 15.49 -12.01 23.54
CA GLY A 59 15.02 -13.01 24.50
C GLY A 59 13.83 -12.54 25.35
N GLY A 60 13.22 -11.41 24.98
CA GLY A 60 12.02 -10.87 25.61
C GLY A 60 10.72 -11.44 25.03
N ASP A 61 9.61 -11.00 25.62
CA ASP A 61 8.26 -11.37 25.19
C ASP A 61 7.77 -10.44 24.07
N MET A 62 7.70 -10.95 22.84
CA MET A 62 7.18 -10.20 21.69
C MET A 62 5.69 -9.90 21.76
N TYR A 63 4.93 -10.64 22.58
CA TYR A 63 3.50 -10.46 22.81
C TYR A 63 3.21 -9.60 24.05
N GLY A 64 4.26 -9.18 24.77
CA GLY A 64 4.17 -8.32 25.94
C GLY A 64 4.01 -6.84 25.59
N THR A 65 4.25 -5.98 26.59
CA THR A 65 4.22 -4.52 26.40
C THR A 65 5.41 -4.06 25.57
N LEU A 66 5.14 -3.49 24.40
CA LEU A 66 6.15 -2.96 23.48
C LEU A 66 6.35 -1.44 23.68
N PRO A 67 7.45 -0.86 23.18
CA PRO A 67 7.65 0.60 23.17
C PRO A 67 6.50 1.34 22.47
N ALA A 68 6.26 2.59 22.89
CA ALA A 68 5.35 3.47 22.17
C ALA A 68 5.90 3.80 20.78
N THR A 69 5.02 3.86 19.79
CA THR A 69 5.34 4.25 18.42
C THR A 69 5.63 5.74 18.31
N SER A 70 6.09 6.19 17.14
CA SER A 70 6.27 7.62 16.83
C SER A 70 5.00 8.47 16.98
N ASP A 71 3.83 7.84 17.05
CA ASP A 71 2.52 8.48 17.29
C ASP A 71 2.14 8.50 18.78
N HIS A 72 3.04 8.08 19.67
CA HIS A 72 2.82 7.95 21.12
C HIS A 72 1.72 6.94 21.49
N ILE A 73 1.51 5.93 20.65
CA ILE A 73 0.53 4.86 20.87
C ILE A 73 1.29 3.57 21.18
N THR A 74 0.82 2.81 22.17
CA THR A 74 1.34 1.45 22.44
C THR A 74 0.44 0.43 21.76
N LEU A 75 1.00 -0.31 20.81
CA LEU A 75 0.27 -1.34 20.07
C LEU A 75 0.96 -2.70 20.26
N PRO A 76 0.17 -3.78 20.47
CA PRO A 76 0.73 -5.11 20.61
C PRO A 76 1.11 -5.71 19.25
N PHE A 77 2.12 -6.59 19.25
CA PHE A 77 2.35 -7.50 18.14
C PHE A 77 1.33 -8.64 18.24
N ILE A 78 0.37 -8.72 17.31
CA ILE A 78 -0.73 -9.70 17.35
C ILE A 78 -0.61 -10.80 16.29
N TYR A 79 0.51 -10.84 15.57
CA TYR A 79 0.67 -11.75 14.44
C TYR A 79 1.17 -13.13 14.87
N PRO A 80 0.90 -14.18 14.08
CA PRO A 80 1.41 -15.51 14.36
C PRO A 80 2.95 -15.54 14.41
N PRO A 81 3.58 -16.47 15.15
CA PRO A 81 5.04 -16.50 15.31
C PRO A 81 5.84 -16.56 14.00
N PHE A 82 5.29 -17.20 12.95
CA PHE A 82 5.96 -17.24 11.64
C PHE A 82 6.12 -15.84 11.02
N ALA A 83 5.25 -14.88 11.37
CA ALA A 83 5.36 -13.51 10.88
C ALA A 83 6.65 -12.84 11.37
N ALA A 84 7.12 -13.16 12.58
CA ALA A 84 8.40 -12.65 13.09
C ALA A 84 9.57 -13.06 12.19
N LEU A 85 9.54 -14.27 11.61
CA LEU A 85 10.55 -14.74 10.67
C LEU A 85 10.53 -13.97 9.35
N VAL A 86 9.32 -13.70 8.82
CA VAL A 86 9.15 -12.93 7.59
C VAL A 86 9.54 -11.46 7.77
N LEU A 87 9.24 -10.89 8.94
CA LEU A 87 9.52 -9.49 9.30
C LEU A 87 10.95 -9.27 9.81
N LEU A 88 11.70 -10.35 10.07
CA LEU A 88 13.07 -10.29 10.57
C LEU A 88 13.98 -9.39 9.71
N PRO A 89 14.04 -9.52 8.37
CA PRO A 89 14.90 -8.66 7.55
C PRO A 89 14.53 -7.18 7.70
N LEU A 90 13.24 -6.87 7.78
CA LEU A 90 12.74 -5.50 7.99
C LEU A 90 12.98 -4.98 9.40
N SER A 91 13.44 -5.81 10.34
CA SER A 91 13.64 -5.46 11.76
C SER A 91 15.10 -5.26 12.15
N VAL A 92 16.02 -5.75 11.32
CA VAL A 92 17.47 -5.67 11.57
C VAL A 92 18.19 -4.67 10.66
N VAL A 93 17.60 -4.28 9.54
CA VAL A 93 18.14 -3.22 8.66
C VAL A 93 17.88 -1.82 9.24
N PRO A 94 18.58 -0.76 8.78
CA PRO A 94 18.28 0.62 9.16
C PRO A 94 16.82 1.00 8.87
N TRP A 95 16.25 1.91 9.68
CA TRP A 95 14.86 2.36 9.55
C TRP A 95 14.51 2.80 8.13
N SER A 96 15.36 3.63 7.53
CA SER A 96 15.18 4.11 6.15
C SER A 96 15.10 3.00 5.13
N VAL A 97 15.98 2.00 5.25
CA VAL A 97 15.98 0.83 4.36
C VAL A 97 14.69 0.03 4.52
N ALA A 98 14.23 -0.19 5.76
CA ALA A 98 13.03 -0.97 6.03
C ALA A 98 11.78 -0.35 5.41
N TRP A 99 11.52 0.94 5.68
CA TRP A 99 10.30 1.57 5.17
C TRP A 99 10.35 1.83 3.67
N ILE A 100 11.52 2.19 3.11
CA ILE A 100 11.68 2.34 1.65
C ILE A 100 11.42 1.00 0.96
N ALA A 101 11.98 -0.10 1.48
CA ALA A 101 11.77 -1.42 0.92
C ALA A 101 10.29 -1.83 1.00
N LEU A 102 9.62 -1.60 2.13
CA LEU A 102 8.21 -1.91 2.30
C LEU A 102 7.33 -1.08 1.36
N LEU A 103 7.58 0.23 1.24
CA LEU A 103 6.87 1.13 0.33
C LEU A 103 7.06 0.68 -1.13
N ALA A 104 8.30 0.39 -1.54
CA ALA A 104 8.61 -0.06 -2.89
C ALA A 104 7.92 -1.40 -3.21
N LEU A 105 8.01 -2.37 -2.30
CA LEU A 105 7.38 -3.68 -2.47
C LEU A 105 5.86 -3.57 -2.55
N SER A 106 5.24 -2.77 -1.67
CA SER A 106 3.80 -2.56 -1.65
C SER A 106 3.31 -1.87 -2.91
N THR A 107 4.03 -0.83 -3.36
CA THR A 107 3.74 -0.10 -4.60
C THR A 107 3.88 -1.01 -5.82
N ALA A 108 4.93 -1.83 -5.87
CA ALA A 108 5.14 -2.79 -6.96
C ALA A 108 4.07 -3.89 -6.97
N ALA A 109 3.70 -4.43 -5.81
CA ALA A 109 2.65 -5.43 -5.67
C ALA A 109 1.29 -4.87 -6.10
N LEU A 110 0.97 -3.63 -5.74
CA LEU A 110 -0.24 -2.95 -6.18
C LEU A 110 -0.25 -2.72 -7.71
N GLY A 111 0.87 -2.26 -8.27
CA GLY A 111 1.03 -2.11 -9.72
C GLY A 111 0.88 -3.44 -10.47
N LEU A 112 1.48 -4.51 -9.95
CA LEU A 112 1.35 -5.86 -10.49
C LEU A 112 -0.09 -6.36 -10.40
N THR A 113 -0.79 -6.06 -9.29
CA THR A 113 -2.21 -6.40 -9.13
C THR A 113 -3.04 -5.74 -10.21
N PHE A 114 -2.89 -4.43 -10.44
CA PHE A 114 -3.60 -3.75 -11.53
C PHE A 114 -3.25 -4.32 -12.90
N PHE A 115 -1.98 -4.65 -13.14
CA PHE A 115 -1.55 -5.27 -14.39
C PHE A 115 -2.23 -6.62 -14.60
N VAL A 116 -2.20 -7.51 -13.61
CA VAL A 116 -2.82 -8.84 -13.68
C VAL A 116 -4.33 -8.73 -13.85
N VAL A 117 -4.99 -7.88 -13.07
CA VAL A 117 -6.45 -7.63 -13.21
C VAL A 117 -6.77 -7.13 -14.61
N ALA A 118 -6.02 -6.17 -15.15
CA ALA A 118 -6.24 -5.67 -16.50
C ALA A 118 -5.98 -6.74 -17.57
N ARG A 119 -4.96 -7.60 -17.39
CA ARG A 119 -4.70 -8.75 -18.28
C ARG A 119 -5.86 -9.74 -18.29
N THR A 120 -6.52 -9.94 -17.15
CA THR A 120 -7.63 -10.87 -16.98
C THR A 120 -8.94 -10.30 -17.51
N LEU A 121 -9.26 -9.05 -17.17
CA LEU A 121 -10.54 -8.42 -17.54
C LEU A 121 -10.57 -7.87 -18.97
N TRP A 122 -9.40 -7.56 -19.54
CA TRP A 122 -9.29 -7.05 -20.92
C TRP A 122 -8.25 -7.83 -21.75
N PRO A 123 -8.53 -9.10 -22.12
CA PRO A 123 -7.60 -9.92 -22.87
C PRO A 123 -7.17 -9.30 -24.21
N SER A 124 -8.11 -8.65 -24.91
CA SER A 124 -7.88 -7.98 -26.20
C SER A 124 -7.07 -6.67 -26.10
N GLY A 125 -6.79 -6.18 -24.88
CA GLY A 125 -5.83 -5.10 -24.65
C GLY A 125 -4.37 -5.55 -24.70
N GLY A 126 -4.12 -6.86 -24.60
CA GLY A 126 -2.77 -7.42 -24.57
C GLY A 126 -1.94 -6.96 -23.36
N LYS A 127 -0.62 -7.15 -23.44
CA LYS A 127 0.32 -6.69 -22.40
C LYS A 127 0.44 -5.16 -22.38
N GLY A 128 0.37 -4.51 -23.55
CA GLY A 128 0.45 -3.06 -23.68
C GLY A 128 -0.74 -2.35 -23.01
N GLY A 129 -1.96 -2.78 -23.29
CA GLY A 129 -3.17 -2.26 -22.64
C GLY A 129 -3.11 -2.40 -21.12
N ALA A 130 -2.73 -3.59 -20.64
CA ALA A 130 -2.60 -3.83 -19.20
C ALA A 130 -1.53 -2.96 -18.52
N LEU A 131 -0.39 -2.75 -19.17
CA LEU A 131 0.67 -1.86 -18.66
C LEU A 131 0.17 -0.42 -18.55
N SER A 132 -0.53 0.09 -19.56
CA SER A 132 -1.12 1.44 -19.53
C SER A 132 -2.19 1.57 -18.45
N VAL A 133 -3.05 0.57 -18.29
CA VAL A 133 -4.07 0.58 -17.22
C VAL A 133 -3.40 0.59 -15.85
N ALA A 134 -2.42 -0.29 -15.63
CA ALA A 134 -1.68 -0.34 -14.37
C ALA A 134 -0.93 0.97 -14.08
N SER A 135 -0.28 1.56 -15.09
CA SER A 135 0.46 2.80 -14.92
C SER A 135 -0.43 4.00 -14.64
N ILE A 136 -1.68 4.01 -15.13
CA ILE A 136 -2.68 5.02 -14.78
C ILE A 136 -3.26 4.77 -13.38
N ALA A 137 -3.66 3.54 -13.09
CA ALA A 137 -4.36 3.21 -11.85
C ALA A 137 -3.46 3.35 -10.61
N LEU A 138 -2.19 2.98 -10.71
CA LEU A 138 -1.25 3.00 -9.59
C LEU A 138 -1.10 4.39 -8.93
N PRO A 139 -0.72 5.47 -9.64
CA PRO A 139 -0.64 6.80 -9.02
C PRO A 139 -1.98 7.27 -8.46
N LEU A 140 -3.09 7.00 -9.15
CA LEU A 140 -4.42 7.39 -8.66
C LEU A 140 -4.74 6.70 -7.34
N ALA A 141 -4.41 5.41 -7.22
CA ALA A 141 -4.60 4.64 -6.00
C ALA A 141 -3.76 5.19 -4.84
N LEU A 142 -2.51 5.60 -5.10
CA LEU A 142 -1.65 6.21 -4.07
C LEU A 142 -2.13 7.61 -3.63
N LEU A 143 -2.91 8.30 -4.45
CA LEU A 143 -3.48 9.62 -4.15
C LEU A 143 -4.83 9.52 -3.43
N VAL A 144 -5.41 8.33 -3.29
CA VAL A 144 -6.60 8.13 -2.47
C VAL A 144 -6.23 8.41 -1.02
N GLN A 145 -6.84 9.44 -0.44
CA GLN A 145 -6.62 9.75 0.97
C GLN A 145 -7.13 8.59 1.83
N PRO A 146 -6.38 8.19 2.87
CA PRO A 146 -6.95 7.33 3.90
C PRO A 146 -8.21 8.03 4.43
N GLY A 147 -9.26 7.25 4.71
CA GLY A 147 -10.52 7.76 5.20
C GLY A 147 -10.39 8.41 6.59
N LYS A 148 -11.46 8.37 7.38
CA LYS A 148 -11.41 8.91 8.75
C LYS A 148 -10.28 8.24 9.53
N ALA A 149 -9.45 9.07 10.17
CA ALA A 149 -8.41 8.58 11.07
C ALA A 149 -9.04 7.71 12.16
N VAL A 150 -8.47 6.53 12.39
CA VAL A 150 -8.88 5.65 13.48
C VAL A 150 -8.22 6.17 14.75
N ASP A 151 -9.03 6.58 15.72
CA ASP A 151 -8.55 6.96 17.03
C ASP A 151 -8.27 5.69 17.85
N PHE A 152 -7.02 5.22 17.85
CA PHE A 152 -6.61 4.05 18.64
C PHE A 152 -6.69 4.28 20.15
N SER A 153 -6.84 5.53 20.60
CA SER A 153 -6.99 5.88 22.02
C SER A 153 -8.44 5.80 22.51
N ARG A 154 -9.41 5.64 21.59
CA ARG A 154 -10.82 5.44 21.92
C ARG A 154 -11.30 4.11 21.35
N PRO A 155 -11.87 3.19 22.18
CA PRO A 155 -12.51 2.02 21.63
C PRO A 155 -13.63 2.46 20.68
N ALA A 156 -13.66 1.86 19.48
CA ALA A 156 -14.78 2.06 18.57
C ALA A 156 -16.09 1.72 19.32
N PRO A 157 -17.19 2.44 19.09
CA PRO A 157 -18.49 2.06 19.64
C PRO A 157 -18.74 0.59 19.30
N LEU A 158 -19.20 -0.20 20.28
CA LEU A 158 -19.61 -1.58 20.03
C LEU A 158 -20.74 -1.54 18.99
N ILE A 159 -20.40 -1.78 17.72
CA ILE A 159 -21.40 -2.07 16.70
C ILE A 159 -21.85 -3.50 17.01
N PRO A 160 -23.14 -3.73 17.33
CA PRO A 160 -23.64 -5.08 17.51
C PRO A 160 -23.29 -5.87 16.25
N ALA A 161 -22.73 -7.07 16.39
CA ALA A 161 -22.24 -7.90 15.28
C ALA A 161 -23.30 -8.21 14.18
N PHE A 162 -24.56 -7.81 14.39
CA PHE A 162 -25.71 -8.03 13.54
C PHE A 162 -26.60 -6.81 13.33
N ALA A 163 -26.12 -5.58 13.54
CA ALA A 163 -26.84 -4.40 13.09
C ALA A 163 -26.73 -4.29 11.55
N LEU A 164 -27.48 -5.14 10.85
CA LEU A 164 -27.87 -4.88 9.46
C LEU A 164 -28.67 -3.56 9.51
N GLU A 165 -28.19 -2.52 8.84
CA GLU A 165 -28.99 -1.31 8.66
C GLU A 165 -30.31 -1.68 7.95
N PRO A 166 -31.45 -1.09 8.35
CA PRO A 166 -32.71 -1.24 7.64
C PRO A 166 -32.69 -0.60 6.24
#